data_AF-W6SK63-F1
#
_entry.id   AF-W6SK63-F1
#
_cell.length_a   1.000
_cell.length_b   1.000
_cell.length_c   1.000
_cell.angle_alpha   90.00
_cell.angle_beta   90.00
_cell.angle_gamma   90.00
#
_symmetry.space_group_name_H-M   'P 1'
#
loop_
_entity.id
_entity.type
_entity.pdbx_description
1 polymer ?
#
loop_
_entity_poly.entity_id
_entity_poly.type
_entity_poly.pdbx_seq_one_letter_code
_entity_poly.pdbx_strand_id
1 'polypeptide(L)'
;MRRKHIGLLIVIIFLGITYFLYDSSKIGKKIDQYKNVPVYYNGIVYAKSYGENYSTDGYYYGFKWQCVEYVKRFYYDAKNHSMPDGYGNAKDFFDENVAEGELNERRNLIQYRNGGNMKPEEDDLIVFNDTKYGHVAIVTKVTNQYIEVIQQNVWGKSREKYKLVEKDNKYFVGDKHKPVGWLRKDEE
;
A
#
# COMPACT_ATOMS: atom_id res chain seq x y z
N MET A 1 19.05 8.17 -46.07
CA MET A 1 18.90 8.36 -44.60
C MET A 1 17.48 8.12 -44.07
N ARG A 2 16.38 8.61 -44.70
CA ARG A 2 15.00 8.47 -44.17
C ARG A 2 14.47 7.04 -43.92
N ARG A 3 14.77 6.05 -44.76
CA ARG A 3 14.25 4.67 -44.61
C ARG A 3 14.77 3.91 -43.37
N LYS A 4 16.02 4.16 -42.94
CA LYS A 4 16.60 3.53 -41.75
C LYS A 4 15.93 4.01 -40.46
N HIS A 5 15.54 5.29 -40.41
CA HIS A 5 14.83 5.85 -39.26
C HIS A 5 13.37 5.37 -39.16
N ILE A 6 12.71 5.12 -40.29
CA ILE A 6 11.34 4.54 -40.32
C ILE A 6 11.35 3.09 -39.83
N GLY A 7 12.31 2.28 -40.28
CA GLY A 7 12.45 0.90 -39.80
C GLY A 7 12.72 0.82 -38.30
N LEU A 8 13.61 1.68 -37.78
CA LEU A 8 13.89 1.77 -36.35
C LEU A 8 12.65 2.20 -35.54
N LEU A 9 11.88 3.16 -36.05
CA LEU A 9 10.65 3.63 -35.39
C LEU A 9 9.60 2.51 -35.29
N ILE A 10 9.42 1.72 -36.35
CA ILE A 10 8.49 0.59 -36.36
C ILE A 10 8.89 -0.46 -35.31
N VAL A 11 10.18 -0.77 -35.20
CA VAL A 11 10.69 -1.71 -34.19
C VAL A 11 10.41 -1.18 -32.78
N ILE A 12 10.66 0.11 -32.50
CA ILE A 12 10.39 0.71 -31.19
C ILE A 12 8.90 0.65 -30.84
N ILE A 13 8.01 0.97 -31.79
CA ILE A 13 6.56 0.88 -31.60
C ILE A 13 6.14 -0.56 -31.31
N PHE A 14 6.65 -1.52 -32.08
CA PHE A 14 6.35 -2.94 -31.89
C PHE A 14 6.84 -3.45 -30.52
N LEU A 15 8.04 -3.05 -30.09
CA LEU A 15 8.55 -3.37 -28.75
C LEU A 15 7.69 -2.75 -27.64
N GLY A 16 7.23 -1.51 -27.83
CA GLY A 16 6.31 -0.84 -26.90
C GLY A 16 4.97 -1.57 -26.78
N ILE A 17 4.37 -1.97 -27.91
CA ILE A 17 3.11 -2.73 -27.93
C ILE A 17 3.28 -4.10 -27.26
N THR A 18 4.33 -4.84 -27.61
CA THR A 18 4.58 -6.17 -27.02
C THR A 18 4.83 -6.08 -25.52
N TYR A 19 5.57 -5.07 -25.05
CA TYR A 19 5.72 -4.80 -23.62
C TYR A 19 4.38 -4.50 -22.93
N PHE A 20 3.54 -3.65 -23.53
CA PHE A 20 2.23 -3.30 -22.96
C PHE A 20 1.26 -4.50 -22.90
N LEU A 21 1.26 -5.35 -23.93
CA LEU A 21 0.47 -6.59 -23.94
C LEU A 21 0.98 -7.58 -22.89
N TYR A 22 2.30 -7.69 -22.75
CA TYR A 22 2.91 -8.53 -21.73
C TYR A 22 2.57 -8.05 -20.32
N ASP A 23 2.68 -6.74 -20.05
CA ASP A 23 2.25 -6.13 -18.79
C ASP A 23 0.77 -6.42 -18.50
N SER A 24 -0.08 -6.17 -19.51
CA SER A 24 -1.53 -6.37 -19.39
C SER A 24 -1.88 -7.81 -19.04
N SER A 25 -1.14 -8.79 -19.57
CA SER A 25 -1.34 -10.21 -19.28
C SER A 25 -1.02 -10.62 -17.83
N LYS A 26 -0.35 -9.75 -17.06
CA LYS A 26 0.00 -10.01 -15.66
C LYS A 26 -0.97 -9.39 -14.66
N ILE A 27 -1.79 -8.43 -15.09
CA ILE A 27 -2.69 -7.72 -14.18
C ILE A 27 -3.61 -8.73 -13.48
N GLY A 28 -3.73 -8.62 -12.15
CA GLY A 28 -4.50 -9.54 -11.34
C GLY A 28 -3.86 -10.90 -11.08
N LYS A 29 -2.65 -11.16 -11.57
CA LYS A 29 -1.87 -12.33 -11.10
C LYS A 29 -1.37 -12.07 -9.69
N LYS A 30 -1.47 -13.10 -8.85
CA LYS A 30 -0.86 -13.12 -7.52
C LYS A 30 0.65 -13.07 -7.65
N ILE A 31 1.28 -12.12 -6.97
CA ILE A 31 2.74 -11.90 -7.00
C ILE A 31 3.40 -12.06 -5.63
N ASP A 32 2.63 -12.00 -4.54
CA ASP A 32 3.11 -12.18 -3.17
C ASP A 32 1.90 -12.52 -2.27
N GLN A 33 2.13 -12.73 -0.98
CA GLN A 33 1.09 -12.84 0.04
C GLN A 33 1.63 -12.54 1.45
N TYR A 34 0.74 -12.18 2.35
CA TYR A 34 1.00 -12.13 3.79
C TYR A 34 -0.25 -12.54 4.56
N LYS A 35 -0.10 -13.42 5.56
CA LYS A 35 -1.21 -14.04 6.33
C LYS A 35 -2.35 -14.55 5.43
N ASN A 36 -1.98 -15.24 4.35
CA ASN A 36 -2.88 -15.77 3.31
C ASN A 36 -3.67 -14.72 2.50
N VAL A 37 -3.39 -13.43 2.68
CA VAL A 37 -3.96 -12.35 1.87
C VAL A 37 -3.05 -12.07 0.67
N PRO A 38 -3.49 -12.36 -0.57
CA PRO A 38 -2.66 -12.23 -1.77
C PRO A 38 -2.43 -10.77 -2.16
N VAL A 39 -1.23 -10.49 -2.68
CA VAL A 39 -0.90 -9.26 -3.41
C VAL A 39 -1.06 -9.54 -4.88
N TYR A 40 -1.80 -8.69 -5.59
CA TYR A 40 -2.02 -8.78 -7.02
C TYR A 40 -1.28 -7.68 -7.78
N TYR A 41 -0.80 -8.03 -8.98
CA TYR A 41 -0.14 -7.07 -9.86
C TYR A 41 -1.13 -6.06 -10.45
N ASN A 42 -0.85 -4.76 -10.32
CA ASN A 42 -1.71 -3.67 -10.83
C ASN A 42 -1.32 -3.14 -12.22
N GLY A 43 -0.27 -3.66 -12.84
CA GLY A 43 0.23 -3.12 -14.11
C GLY A 43 1.05 -1.84 -13.96
N ILE A 44 1.64 -1.39 -15.07
CA ILE A 44 2.48 -0.18 -15.11
C ILE A 44 1.67 1.12 -14.98
N VAL A 45 0.38 1.10 -15.26
CA VAL A 45 -0.46 2.31 -15.13
C VAL A 45 -1.13 2.29 -13.76
N TYR A 46 -0.39 2.67 -12.72
CA TYR A 46 -0.80 2.56 -11.31
C TYR A 46 -2.14 3.24 -10.95
N ALA A 47 -2.55 4.25 -11.71
CA ALA A 47 -3.81 4.98 -11.52
C ALA A 47 -5.01 4.31 -12.21
N LYS A 48 -4.78 3.30 -13.06
CA LYS A 48 -5.85 2.59 -13.76
C LYS A 48 -6.58 1.67 -12.77
N SER A 49 -7.91 1.66 -12.88
CA SER A 49 -8.78 0.72 -12.17
C SER A 49 -9.15 -0.44 -13.10
N TYR A 50 -9.23 -1.63 -12.54
CA TYR A 50 -9.66 -2.86 -13.23
C TYR A 50 -11.00 -3.38 -12.68
N GLY A 51 -11.80 -2.47 -12.12
CA GLY A 51 -13.08 -2.75 -11.49
C GLY A 51 -13.00 -2.80 -9.96
N GLU A 52 -14.15 -2.96 -9.34
CA GLU A 52 -14.29 -3.03 -7.88
C GLU A 52 -14.02 -4.45 -7.37
N ASN A 53 -13.56 -4.55 -6.11
CA ASN A 53 -13.38 -5.81 -5.40
C ASN A 53 -14.20 -5.83 -4.12
N TYR A 54 -14.83 -6.98 -3.85
CA TYR A 54 -15.71 -7.19 -2.71
C TYR A 54 -15.40 -8.54 -2.06
N SER A 55 -15.68 -8.65 -0.77
CA SER A 55 -15.78 -9.93 -0.07
C SER A 55 -17.03 -10.70 -0.54
N THR A 56 -17.14 -11.96 -0.12
CA THR A 56 -18.29 -12.82 -0.47
C THR A 56 -19.61 -12.34 0.15
N ASP A 57 -19.54 -11.65 1.29
CA ASP A 57 -20.66 -11.04 2.02
C ASP A 57 -20.85 -9.55 1.70
N GLY A 58 -20.11 -9.00 0.73
CA GLY A 58 -20.39 -7.69 0.14
C GLY A 58 -19.62 -6.50 0.74
N TYR A 59 -18.67 -6.73 1.64
CA TYR A 59 -17.74 -5.69 2.08
C TYR A 59 -16.87 -5.21 0.91
N TYR A 60 -16.89 -3.90 0.65
CA TYR A 60 -16.12 -3.29 -0.43
C TYR A 60 -14.65 -3.15 -0.04
N TYR A 61 -13.76 -3.87 -0.71
CA TYR A 61 -12.32 -3.73 -0.49
C TYR A 61 -11.78 -2.46 -1.15
N GLY A 62 -12.13 -2.21 -2.42
CA GLY A 62 -11.56 -1.10 -3.18
C GLY A 62 -11.47 -1.40 -4.68
N PHE A 63 -10.81 -0.52 -5.42
CA PHE A 63 -10.50 -0.77 -6.83
C PHE A 63 -9.36 -1.77 -7.00
N LYS A 64 -9.57 -2.79 -7.83
CA LYS A 64 -8.55 -3.74 -8.27
C LYS A 64 -7.45 -2.99 -9.03
N TRP A 65 -6.16 -3.11 -8.70
CA TRP A 65 -5.50 -3.73 -7.54
C TRP A 65 -4.68 -2.67 -6.81
N GLN A 66 -5.39 -1.66 -6.30
CA GLN A 66 -4.79 -0.50 -5.67
C GLN A 66 -4.28 -0.81 -4.25
N CYS A 67 -3.48 0.10 -3.70
CA CYS A 67 -2.94 -0.03 -2.33
C CYS A 67 -4.05 -0.01 -1.26
N VAL A 68 -5.05 0.87 -1.41
CA VAL A 68 -6.22 0.94 -0.52
C VAL A 68 -7.02 -0.37 -0.53
N GLU A 69 -7.21 -0.96 -1.72
CA GLU A 69 -7.88 -2.25 -1.86
C GLU A 69 -7.17 -3.35 -1.07
N TYR A 70 -5.83 -3.38 -1.14
CA TYR A 70 -5.03 -4.38 -0.43
C TYR A 70 -5.14 -4.25 1.08
N VAL A 71 -4.95 -3.06 1.64
CA VAL A 71 -4.95 -2.89 3.12
C VAL A 71 -6.33 -3.14 3.71
N LYS A 72 -7.41 -2.72 3.02
CA LYS A 72 -8.77 -3.02 3.46
C LYS A 72 -9.08 -4.50 3.40
N ARG A 73 -8.67 -5.18 2.33
CA ARG A 73 -8.80 -6.63 2.22
C ARG A 73 -7.98 -7.37 3.27
N PHE A 74 -6.78 -6.90 3.57
CA PHE A 74 -5.95 -7.47 4.64
C PHE A 74 -6.63 -7.38 6.01
N TYR A 75 -7.10 -6.19 6.40
CA TYR A 75 -7.78 -6.01 7.69
C TYR A 75 -9.07 -6.83 7.76
N TYR A 76 -9.82 -6.93 6.67
CA TYR A 76 -11.01 -7.75 6.61
C TYR A 76 -10.68 -9.24 6.77
N ASP A 77 -9.88 -9.78 5.85
CA ASP A 77 -9.66 -11.23 5.71
C ASP A 77 -8.79 -11.80 6.84
N ALA A 78 -7.77 -11.05 7.28
CA ALA A 78 -6.78 -11.53 8.26
C ALA A 78 -7.02 -11.03 9.68
N LYS A 79 -7.73 -9.91 9.86
CA LYS A 79 -7.97 -9.30 11.18
C LYS A 79 -9.45 -9.24 11.55
N ASN A 80 -10.35 -9.78 10.74
CA ASN A 80 -11.80 -9.72 10.94
C ASN A 80 -12.26 -8.29 11.25
N HIS A 81 -11.79 -7.34 10.44
CA HIS A 81 -11.96 -5.91 10.68
C HIS A 81 -12.52 -5.19 9.46
N SER A 82 -13.70 -4.60 9.61
CA SER A 82 -14.30 -3.71 8.62
C SER A 82 -14.04 -2.26 9.02
N MET A 83 -13.53 -1.46 8.08
CA MET A 83 -13.38 -0.02 8.29
C MET A 83 -14.74 0.65 8.07
N PRO A 84 -15.25 1.47 9.02
CA PRO A 84 -16.57 2.09 8.90
C PRO A 84 -16.71 3.00 7.67
N ASP A 85 -15.66 3.78 7.38
CA ASP A 85 -15.55 4.52 6.14
C ASP A 85 -14.48 3.87 5.25
N GLY A 86 -14.94 3.28 4.15
CA GLY A 86 -14.10 2.60 3.18
C GLY A 86 -13.60 3.46 2.03
N TYR A 87 -13.88 4.77 2.02
CA TYR A 87 -13.58 5.69 0.92
C TYR A 87 -12.38 6.59 1.18
N GLY A 88 -11.92 7.23 0.11
CA GLY A 88 -10.77 8.14 0.11
C GLY A 88 -9.54 7.55 -0.54
N ASN A 89 -8.55 8.41 -0.73
CA ASN A 89 -7.22 8.01 -1.17
C ASN A 89 -6.42 7.47 0.02
N ALA A 90 -5.27 6.88 -0.26
CA ALA A 90 -4.38 6.31 0.75
C ALA A 90 -3.98 7.32 1.84
N LYS A 91 -3.69 8.58 1.49
CA LYS A 91 -3.38 9.63 2.48
C LYS A 91 -4.54 9.93 3.44
N ASP A 92 -5.78 9.73 3.00
CA ASP A 92 -6.97 10.05 3.78
C ASP A 92 -7.21 9.00 4.89
N PHE A 93 -6.37 7.97 4.98
CA PHE A 93 -6.41 6.98 6.06
C PHE A 93 -5.81 7.50 7.36
N PHE A 94 -5.04 8.58 7.32
CA PHE A 94 -4.49 9.23 8.49
C PHE A 94 -5.20 10.57 8.71
N ASP A 95 -5.72 10.80 9.92
CA ASP A 95 -6.37 12.06 10.29
C ASP A 95 -5.46 12.87 11.20
N GLU A 96 -5.00 14.03 10.73
CA GLU A 96 -4.10 14.90 11.49
C GLU A 96 -4.73 15.45 12.78
N ASN A 97 -6.06 15.40 12.94
CA ASN A 97 -6.76 15.85 14.13
C ASN A 97 -6.90 14.76 15.20
N VAL A 98 -6.68 13.49 14.87
CA VAL A 98 -6.68 12.39 15.84
C VAL A 98 -5.37 12.44 16.62
N ALA A 99 -5.45 12.52 17.95
CA ALA A 99 -4.25 12.59 18.79
C ALA A 99 -3.47 11.25 18.78
N GLU A 100 -2.22 11.29 19.22
CA GLU A 100 -1.39 10.09 19.35
C GLU A 100 -2.07 9.07 20.28
N GLY A 101 -2.26 7.84 19.80
CA GLY A 101 -2.86 6.76 20.58
C GLY A 101 -4.39 6.82 20.69
N GLU A 102 -5.05 7.73 19.96
CA GLU A 102 -6.51 7.83 19.95
C GLU A 102 -7.14 7.09 18.77
N LEU A 103 -8.43 6.80 18.89
CA LEU A 103 -9.22 6.11 17.87
C LEU A 103 -9.43 7.01 16.64
N ASN A 104 -9.02 6.52 15.47
CA ASN A 104 -9.49 7.01 14.19
C ASN A 104 -10.83 6.35 13.86
N GLU A 105 -11.94 7.03 14.18
CA GLU A 105 -13.30 6.49 14.02
C GLU A 105 -13.62 6.05 12.59
N ARG A 106 -13.09 6.76 11.58
CA ARG A 106 -13.32 6.43 10.16
C ARG A 106 -12.71 5.10 9.76
N ARG A 107 -11.64 4.68 10.44
CA ARG A 107 -10.96 3.40 10.20
C ARG A 107 -11.26 2.36 11.28
N ASN A 108 -11.79 2.79 12.41
CA ASN A 108 -11.92 2.01 13.64
C ASN A 108 -10.59 1.38 14.07
N LEU A 109 -9.53 2.18 14.05
CA LEU A 109 -8.16 1.77 14.39
C LEU A 109 -7.50 2.85 15.26
N ILE A 110 -6.64 2.46 16.19
CA ILE A 110 -5.84 3.39 16.98
C ILE A 110 -4.73 3.98 16.11
N GLN A 111 -4.52 5.30 16.18
CA GLN A 111 -3.61 6.02 15.31
C GLN A 111 -2.35 6.50 16.04
N TYR A 112 -1.19 6.24 15.46
CA TYR A 112 0.11 6.66 15.98
C TYR A 112 0.90 7.45 14.93
N ARG A 113 1.66 8.44 15.37
CA ARG A 113 2.46 9.34 14.52
C ARG A 113 3.88 8.82 14.40
N ASN A 114 4.45 9.01 13.22
CA ASN A 114 5.88 8.86 13.05
C ASN A 114 6.62 9.92 13.90
N GLY A 115 7.53 9.49 14.76
CA GLY A 115 8.13 10.32 15.81
C GLY A 115 7.35 10.34 17.13
N GLY A 116 6.27 9.56 17.25
CA GLY A 116 5.57 9.27 18.50
C GLY A 116 6.33 8.27 19.38
N ASN A 117 5.78 7.99 20.56
CA ASN A 117 6.37 7.07 21.54
C ASN A 117 5.94 5.60 21.35
N MET A 118 5.03 5.34 20.41
CA MET A 118 4.68 3.97 20.07
C MET A 118 5.57 3.41 18.98
N LYS A 119 5.99 2.15 19.14
CA LYS A 119 6.73 1.41 18.12
C LYS A 119 5.74 0.81 17.12
N PRO A 120 6.02 0.82 15.80
CA PRO A 120 5.25 0.02 14.86
C PRO A 120 5.30 -1.47 15.23
N GLU A 121 4.23 -2.19 14.90
CA GLU A 121 4.09 -3.63 15.09
C GLU A 121 3.71 -4.31 13.77
N GLU A 122 3.80 -5.65 13.75
CA GLU A 122 3.26 -6.41 12.62
C GLU A 122 1.75 -6.18 12.49
N ASP A 123 1.25 -6.20 11.26
CA ASP A 123 -0.13 -5.88 10.86
C ASP A 123 -0.51 -4.39 10.88
N ASP A 124 0.34 -3.50 11.40
CA ASP A 124 0.08 -2.06 11.35
C ASP A 124 -0.12 -1.58 9.90
N LEU A 125 -1.14 -0.75 9.70
CA LEU A 125 -1.38 -0.04 8.44
C LEU A 125 -0.52 1.21 8.43
N ILE A 126 0.54 1.22 7.65
CA ILE A 126 1.43 2.38 7.50
C ILE A 126 0.92 3.31 6.40
N VAL A 127 0.91 4.62 6.67
CA VAL A 127 0.36 5.64 5.76
C VAL A 127 1.45 6.62 5.32
N PHE A 128 1.53 6.88 4.02
CA PHE A 128 2.36 7.92 3.41
C PHE A 128 1.46 8.98 2.78
N ASN A 129 1.76 10.26 2.99
CA ASN A 129 0.97 11.40 2.49
C ASN A 129 1.79 12.33 1.58
N ASP A 130 2.98 11.92 1.16
CA ASP A 130 3.95 12.73 0.41
C ASP A 130 3.67 12.80 -1.10
N THR A 131 2.60 12.17 -1.57
CA THR A 131 2.15 12.22 -2.98
C THR A 131 0.69 12.67 -3.08
N LYS A 132 0.21 12.95 -4.30
CA LYS A 132 -1.16 13.43 -4.56
C LYS A 132 -2.24 12.58 -3.87
N TYR A 133 -2.10 11.26 -3.94
CA TYR A 133 -3.04 10.28 -3.37
C TYR A 133 -2.52 9.63 -2.08
N GLY A 134 -1.24 9.82 -1.76
CA GLY A 134 -0.56 9.05 -0.72
C GLY A 134 -0.33 7.60 -1.11
N HIS A 135 0.13 6.81 -0.14
CA HIS A 135 0.30 5.39 -0.27
C HIS A 135 0.08 4.68 1.07
N VAL A 136 -0.34 3.42 1.03
CA VAL A 136 -0.58 2.60 2.23
C VAL A 136 -0.01 1.21 2.03
N ALA A 137 0.49 0.62 3.11
CA ALA A 137 1.05 -0.72 3.14
C ALA A 137 0.73 -1.40 4.48
N ILE A 138 1.06 -2.69 4.59
CA ILE A 138 0.94 -3.45 5.84
C ILE A 138 2.34 -3.79 6.34
N VAL A 139 2.63 -3.53 7.61
CA VAL A 139 3.87 -3.95 8.25
C VAL A 139 3.87 -5.48 8.42
N THR A 140 4.88 -6.16 7.88
CA THR A 140 5.00 -7.63 7.97
C THR A 140 6.08 -8.11 8.91
N LYS A 141 7.00 -7.22 9.30
CA LYS A 141 8.09 -7.53 10.23
C LYS A 141 8.58 -6.26 10.90
N VAL A 142 8.85 -6.34 12.20
CA VAL A 142 9.51 -5.27 12.95
C VAL A 142 10.80 -5.79 13.58
N THR A 143 11.87 -5.03 13.46
CA THR A 143 13.17 -5.32 14.10
C THR A 143 13.65 -4.10 14.87
N ASN A 144 14.86 -4.13 15.43
CA ASN A 144 15.45 -2.94 16.06
C ASN A 144 16.06 -1.95 15.05
N GLN A 145 16.10 -2.28 13.77
CA GLN A 145 16.79 -1.47 12.74
C GLN A 145 15.90 -1.09 11.56
N TYR A 146 14.85 -1.88 11.29
CA TYR A 146 13.94 -1.67 10.19
C TYR A 146 12.58 -2.31 10.46
N ILE A 147 11.58 -1.80 9.75
CA ILE A 147 10.34 -2.51 9.46
C ILE A 147 10.37 -3.03 8.02
N GLU A 148 9.72 -4.16 7.76
CA GLU A 148 9.39 -4.60 6.40
C GLU A 148 7.90 -4.41 6.19
N VAL A 149 7.51 -3.92 5.02
CA VAL A 149 6.12 -3.78 4.62
C VAL A 149 5.81 -4.65 3.41
N ILE A 150 4.53 -4.95 3.21
CA ILE A 150 3.96 -5.54 1.99
C ILE A 150 2.88 -4.62 1.41
N GLN A 151 2.86 -4.49 0.08
CA GLN A 151 2.07 -3.48 -0.62
C GLN A 151 1.63 -3.91 -2.03
N GLN A 152 0.50 -3.35 -2.49
CA GLN A 152 0.05 -3.35 -3.88
C GLN A 152 0.26 -1.97 -4.51
N ASN A 153 0.17 -1.90 -5.84
CA ASN A 153 0.19 -0.66 -6.61
C ASN A 153 1.48 0.17 -6.47
N VAL A 154 2.62 -0.52 -6.43
CA VAL A 154 3.95 0.10 -6.44
C VAL A 154 4.74 -0.35 -7.66
N TRP A 155 5.67 0.50 -8.07
CA TRP A 155 6.68 0.11 -9.05
C TRP A 155 7.74 -0.75 -8.38
N GLY A 156 8.03 -1.91 -8.95
CA GLY A 156 9.08 -2.81 -8.45
C GLY A 156 8.53 -3.91 -7.56
N LYS A 157 8.98 -3.96 -6.29
CA LYS A 157 8.75 -5.10 -5.39
C LYS A 157 7.56 -4.85 -4.47
N SER A 158 6.80 -5.92 -4.21
CA SER A 158 5.71 -5.94 -3.23
C SER A 158 6.19 -5.74 -1.79
N ARG A 159 7.47 -5.97 -1.50
CA ARG A 159 8.07 -5.81 -0.17
C ARG A 159 9.18 -4.78 -0.16
N GLU A 160 9.16 -3.94 0.86
CA GLU A 160 10.15 -2.88 1.06
C GLU A 160 10.52 -2.77 2.53
N LYS A 161 11.78 -2.39 2.80
CA LYS A 161 12.28 -2.18 4.16
C LYS A 161 12.49 -0.70 4.41
N TYR A 162 11.93 -0.20 5.50
CA TYR A 162 12.16 1.15 5.98
C TYR A 162 12.97 1.09 7.27
N LYS A 163 14.00 1.92 7.36
CA LYS A 163 14.79 2.07 8.58
C LYS A 163 13.88 2.44 9.76
N LEU A 164 14.17 1.87 10.93
CA LEU A 164 13.53 2.19 12.20
C LEU A 164 14.62 2.69 13.14
N VAL A 165 14.41 3.87 13.70
CA VAL A 165 15.31 4.49 14.68
C VAL A 165 14.53 4.79 15.94
N GLU A 166 15.03 4.34 17.08
CA GLU A 166 14.56 4.77 18.39
C GLU A 166 15.50 5.86 18.92
N LYS A 167 14.94 7.02 19.29
CA LYS A 167 15.69 8.13 19.89
C LYS A 167 14.80 8.87 20.86
N ASP A 168 15.29 9.15 22.06
CA ASP A 168 14.57 9.91 23.10
C ASP A 168 13.15 9.35 23.38
N ASN A 169 13.03 8.02 23.45
CA ASN A 169 11.76 7.29 23.61
C ASN A 169 10.73 7.56 22.50
N LYS A 170 11.21 7.87 21.29
CA LYS A 170 10.41 8.08 20.08
C LYS A 170 10.87 7.19 18.94
N TYR A 171 9.93 6.75 18.12
CA TYR A 171 10.18 5.87 16.99
C TYR A 171 10.04 6.60 15.67
N PHE A 172 11.09 6.52 14.85
CA PHE A 172 11.17 7.15 13.55
C PHE A 172 11.30 6.10 12.45
N VAL A 173 10.33 6.05 11.54
CA VAL A 173 10.31 5.17 10.38
C VAL A 173 10.71 5.94 9.13
N GLY A 174 11.59 5.34 8.33
CA GLY A 174 12.04 5.87 7.04
C GLY A 174 13.13 6.93 7.12
N ASP A 175 13.86 7.12 6.02
CA ASP A 175 14.88 8.16 5.87
C ASP A 175 14.38 9.28 4.95
N LYS A 176 14.49 9.12 3.62
CA LYS A 176 14.02 10.13 2.65
C LYS A 176 12.51 10.08 2.46
N HIS A 177 11.97 8.87 2.38
CA HIS A 177 10.54 8.61 2.27
C HIS A 177 10.06 8.14 3.64
N LYS A 178 9.13 8.90 4.24
CA LYS A 178 8.67 8.69 5.61
C LYS A 178 7.16 8.59 5.63
N PRO A 179 6.58 7.64 6.37
CA PRO A 179 5.16 7.66 6.63
C PRO A 179 4.80 8.84 7.54
N VAL A 180 3.55 9.28 7.46
CA VAL A 180 2.98 10.21 8.45
C VAL A 180 2.74 9.50 9.78
N GLY A 181 2.46 8.21 9.74
CA GLY A 181 2.21 7.37 10.91
C GLY A 181 1.68 5.99 10.52
N TRP A 182 1.10 5.31 11.49
CA TRP A 182 0.48 4.00 11.29
C TRP A 182 -0.79 3.87 12.15
N LEU A 183 -1.67 2.97 11.71
CA LEU A 183 -2.91 2.63 12.40
C LEU A 183 -2.87 1.16 12.81
N ARG A 184 -3.44 0.86 13.98
CA ARG A 184 -3.43 -0.46 14.60
C ARG A 184 -4.84 -0.87 15.01
N LYS A 185 -5.17 -2.15 14.82
CA LYS A 185 -6.37 -2.72 15.43
C LYS A 185 -6.06 -3.02 16.89
N ASP A 186 -6.88 -2.51 17.80
CA ASP A 186 -6.76 -2.87 19.21
C ASP A 186 -6.87 -4.40 19.37
N GLU A 187 -6.04 -4.97 20.22
CA GLU A 187 -6.10 -6.40 20.53
C GLU A 187 -7.12 -6.58 21.66
N GLU A 188 -8.32 -7.06 21.31
CA GLU A 188 -9.25 -7.63 22.31
C GLU A 188 -8.70 -8.94 22.90
#